data_AF-A0A2E1BVR2-F1
#
_entry.id   AF-A0A2E1BVR2-F1
#
_cell.length_a   1.000
_cell.length_b   1.000
_cell.length_c   1.000
_cell.angle_alpha   90.00
_cell.angle_beta   90.00
_cell.angle_gamma   90.00
#
_symmetry.space_group_name_H-M   'P 1'
#
loop_
_entity.id
_entity.type
_entity.pdbx_description
1 polymer ?
#
loop_
_entity_poly.entity_id
_entity_poly.type
_entity_poly.pdbx_seq_one_letter_code
_entity_poly.pdbx_strand_id
1 'polypeptide(L)' 'MNFTDLKQKTEDELKAELVKLKKEQFNLRFQKSSGQLENSSKILQVRRDIARIHTALSEQKRRLASA' A
#
# COMPACT_ATOMS: atom_id res chain seq x y z
N MET A 1 6.02 -7.19 -0.61
CA MET A 1 5.16 -7.09 -1.81
C MET A 1 6.01 -6.90 -3.06
N ASN A 2 5.84 -7.78 -4.06
CA ASN A 2 6.47 -7.59 -5.37
C ASN A 2 5.53 -6.82 -6.30
N PHE A 3 6.10 -5.98 -7.16
CA PHE A 3 5.33 -5.08 -8.02
C PHE A 3 4.60 -5.81 -9.16
N THR A 4 5.14 -6.94 -9.62
CA THR A 4 4.51 -7.82 -10.62
C THR A 4 3.16 -8.35 -10.15
N ASP A 5 3.07 -8.73 -8.88
CA ASP A 5 1.84 -9.29 -8.29
C ASP A 5 0.74 -8.21 -8.20
N LEU A 6 1.12 -6.94 -8.03
CA LEU A 6 0.18 -5.82 -7.99
C LEU A 6 -0.42 -5.48 -9.35
N LYS A 7 0.26 -5.80 -10.47
CA LYS A 7 -0.28 -5.59 -11.82
C LYS A 7 -1.32 -6.63 -12.23
N GLN A 8 -1.30 -7.81 -11.61
CA GLN A 8 -2.24 -8.89 -11.89
C GLN A 8 -3.56 -8.73 -11.13
N LYS A 9 -3.56 -7.97 -10.03
CA LYS A 9 -4.75 -7.67 -9.24
C LYS A 9 -5.68 -6.70 -9.97
N THR A 10 -6.97 -6.85 -9.70
CA THR A 10 -8.01 -5.93 -10.19
C THR A 10 -7.98 -4.60 -9.42
N GLU A 11 -8.61 -3.58 -9.98
CA GLU A 11 -8.66 -2.24 -9.35
C GLU A 11 -9.30 -2.29 -7.96
N ASP A 12 -10.34 -3.11 -7.79
CA ASP A 12 -11.07 -3.24 -6.52
C ASP A 12 -10.25 -4.01 -5.47
N GLU A 13 -9.51 -5.05 -5.86
CA GLU A 13 -8.58 -5.72 -4.97
C GLU A 13 -7.46 -4.79 -4.50
N LEU A 14 -6.92 -3.98 -5.41
CA LEU A 14 -5.90 -2.97 -5.08
C LEU A 14 -6.46 -1.92 -4.09
N LYS A 15 -7.70 -1.46 -4.28
CA LYS A 15 -8.38 -0.55 -3.34
C LYS A 15 -8.61 -1.20 -1.98
N ALA A 16 -9.06 -2.45 -1.95
CA ALA A 16 -9.28 -3.18 -0.71
C ALA A 16 -7.97 -3.36 0.09
N GLU A 17 -6.88 -3.70 -0.60
CA GLU A 17 -5.56 -3.82 0.01
C GLU A 17 -5.02 -2.48 0.53
N LEU A 18 -5.28 -1.40 -0.21
CA LEU A 18 -4.93 -0.05 0.20
C LEU A 18 -5.62 0.36 1.51
N VAL A 19 -6.90 0.00 1.69
CA VAL A 19 -7.61 0.24 2.95
C VAL A 19 -7.00 -0.55 4.10
N LYS A 20 -6.63 -1.82 3.88
CA LYS A 20 -5.95 -2.65 4.88
C LYS A 20 -4.62 -2.02 5.31
N LEU A 21 -3.77 -1.64 4.36
CA LEU A 21 -2.48 -1.01 4.64
C LEU A 21 -2.61 0.35 5.32
N LYS A 22 -3.65 1.14 5.00
CA LYS A 22 -3.92 2.40 5.72
C LYS A 22 -4.30 2.15 7.19
N LYS A 23 -5.10 1.13 7.47
CA LYS A 23 -5.42 0.74 8.85
C LYS A 23 -4.17 0.28 9.61
N GLU A 24 -3.33 -0.51 8.96
CA GLU A 24 -2.04 -0.93 9.53
C GLU A 24 -1.12 0.27 9.79
N GLN A 25 -1.02 1.21 8.84
CA GLN A 25 -0.27 2.44 9.01
C GLN A 25 -0.76 3.25 10.22
N PHE A 26 -2.08 3.36 10.40
CA PHE A 26 -2.67 4.04 11.55
C PHE A 26 -2.27 3.35 12.87
N ASN A 27 -2.38 2.03 12.93
CA ASN A 27 -1.97 1.24 14.10
C ASN A 27 -0.47 1.41 14.41
N LEU A 28 0.39 1.38 13.39
CA LEU A 28 1.83 1.58 13.56
C LEU A 28 2.17 3.01 14.03
N ARG A 29 1.42 4.03 13.57
CA ARG A 29 1.56 5.40 14.10
C ARG A 29 1.15 5.47 15.56
N PHE A 30 0.06 4.81 15.94
CA PHE A 30 -0.40 4.75 17.32
C PHE A 30 0.61 4.04 18.22
N GLN A 31 1.12 2.88 17.80
CA GLN A 31 2.19 2.15 18.51
C GLN A 31 3.48 2.98 18.64
N LYS A 32 3.81 3.76 17.60
CA LYS A 32 4.96 4.68 17.66
C LYS A 32 4.75 5.78 18.71
N SER A 33 3.55 6.37 18.77
CA SER A 33 3.24 7.41 19.77
C SER A 33 3.12 6.86 21.20
N SER A 34 2.68 5.60 21.36
CA SER A 34 2.58 4.96 22.68
C SER A 34 3.91 4.39 23.19
N GLY A 35 4.98 4.44 22.39
CA GLY A 35 6.29 3.89 22.74
C GLY A 35 6.38 2.36 22.68
N GLN A 36 5.33 1.66 22.19
CA GLN A 36 5.26 0.20 22.10
C GLN A 36 5.72 -0.35 20.74
N LEU A 37 6.35 0.49 19.91
CA LEU A 37 6.76 0.09 18.57
C LEU A 37 8.08 -0.69 18.59
N GLU A 38 7.99 -2.01 18.46
CA GLU A 38 9.17 -2.89 18.43
C GLU A 38 9.92 -2.84 17.09
N ASN A 39 9.23 -2.60 15.97
CA ASN A 39 9.83 -2.66 14.64
C ASN A 39 9.47 -1.44 13.78
N SER A 40 10.40 -0.47 13.75
CA SER A 40 10.27 0.76 12.95
C SER A 40 10.38 0.52 11.43
N SER A 41 11.03 -0.56 11.00
CA SER A 41 11.16 -0.92 9.59
C SER A 41 9.81 -1.26 8.96
N LYS A 42 8.85 -1.77 9.73
CA LYS A 42 7.47 -2.02 9.26
C LYS A 42 6.79 -0.74 8.78
N ILE A 43 7.04 0.41 9.42
CA ILE A 43 6.48 1.70 8.97
C ILE A 43 6.96 2.03 7.55
N LEU A 44 8.24 1.81 7.28
CA LEU A 44 8.81 2.08 5.96
C LEU A 44 8.28 1.10 4.91
N GLN A 45 8.13 -0.17 5.27
CA GLN A 45 7.55 -1.20 4.40
C GLN A 45 6.11 -0.84 4.01
N VAL A 46 5.24 -0.57 5.00
CA VAL A 46 3.83 -0.19 4.76
C VAL A 46 3.74 1.08 3.91
N ARG A 47 4.59 2.08 4.14
CA ARG A 47 4.64 3.29 3.27
C ARG A 47 5.00 2.95 1.82
N ARG A 48 5.99 2.08 1.61
CA ARG A 48 6.42 1.65 0.27
C ARG A 48 5.33 0.84 -0.42
N ASP A 49 4.63 -0.02 0.30
CA ASP A 49 3.56 -0.85 -0.26
C ASP A 49 2.35 0.00 -0.68
N ILE A 50 1.96 0.99 0.12
CA ILE A 50 0.94 1.97 -0.27
C ILE A 50 1.36 2.72 -1.55
N ALA A 51 2.61 3.18 -1.63
CA ALA A 51 3.11 3.88 -2.82
C ALA A 51 3.08 2.98 -4.08
N ARG A 52 3.47 1.71 -3.95
CA ARG A 52 3.43 0.73 -5.06
C ARG A 52 2.02 0.51 -5.57
N ILE A 53 1.03 0.39 -4.68
CA ILE A 53 -0.39 0.26 -5.07
C ILE A 53 -0.87 1.50 -5.83
N HIS A 54 -0.54 2.70 -5.36
CA HIS A 54 -0.87 3.94 -6.07
C HIS A 54 -0.25 3.99 -7.48
N THR A 55 1.00 3.52 -7.61
CA THR A 55 1.67 3.43 -8.90
C THR A 55 0.97 2.44 -9.82
N ALA A 56 0.59 1.25 -9.33
CA ALA A 56 -0.13 0.24 -10.11
C ALA A 56 -1.50 0.76 -10.60
N LEU A 57 -2.28 1.41 -9.73
CA LEU A 57 -3.55 2.05 -10.09
C LEU A 57 -3.36 3.15 -11.16
N SER A 58 -2.29 3.94 -11.04
CA SER A 58 -1.98 5.00 -12.01
C SER A 58 -1.54 4.42 -13.36
N GLU A 59 -0.78 3.33 -13.35
CA GLU A 59 -0.37 2.61 -14.56
C GLU A 59 -1.58 2.00 -15.28
N GLN A 60 -2.50 1.38 -14.54
CA GLN A 60 -3.74 0.83 -15.09
C GLN A 60 -4.60 1.93 -15.73
N LYS A 61 -4.77 3.08 -15.06
CA LYS A 61 -5.48 4.25 -15.62
C LYS A 61 -4.82 4.77 -16.90
N ARG A 62 -3.49 4.88 -16.92
CA ARG A 62 -2.76 5.31 -18.13
C ARG A 62 -2.94 4.33 -19.29
N ARG A 63 -2.90 3.02 -19.02
CA ARG A 63 -3.11 1.98 -20.03
C ARG A 63 -4.52 2.05 -20.64
N LEU A 64 -5.54 2.28 -19.81
CA LEU A 64 -6.92 2.47 -20.27
C LEU A 64 -7.10 3.74 -21.11
N ALA A 65 -6.37 4.82 -20.77
CA ALA A 65 -6.43 6.08 -21.53
C ALA A 65 -5.66 6.03 -22.87
N SER A 66 -4.71 5.10 -23.01
CA SER A 66 -3.94 4.88 -24.25
C SER A 66 -4.55 3.85 -25.20
N ALA A 67 -5.69 3.26 -24.83
CA ALA A 67 -6.45 2.28 -25.62
C ALA A 67 -7.70 2.95 -26.21
#